data_AF-A0AAJ2M5Y5-F1
#
_entry.id   AF-A0AAJ2M5Y5-F1
#
_cell.length_a   1.000
_cell.length_b   1.000
_cell.length_c   1.000
_cell.angle_alpha   90.00
_cell.angle_beta   90.00
_cell.angle_gamma   90.00
#
_symmetry.space_group_name_H-M   'P 1'
#
loop_
_entity.id
_entity.type
_entity.pdbx_description
1 polymer ?
#
loop_
_entity_poly.entity_id
_entity_poly.type
_entity_poly.pdbx_seq_one_letter_code
_entity_poly.pdbx_strand_id
1 'polypeptide(L)'
;MVETLPSFGLSPERPTETSVTVLIQGQGSHASMPQNCADPVLVAAQITVALNTIVSRSVALDHMNVVNVGMIRAGGAPDVIPDTARIGVSVRTVAGEDWEVLGYRATDIVEDTCAAYGATATFEWADGYPVIVNDDDVAQIGYDAAV
;
A
#
# COMPACT_ATOMS: atom_id res chain seq x y z
N MET A 1 5.24 5.26 -27.27
CA MET A 1 4.84 3.85 -27.15
C MET A 1 4.41 3.71 -25.71
N VAL A 2 3.11 3.66 -25.44
CA VAL A 2 2.57 3.60 -24.07
C VAL A 2 2.69 2.14 -23.66
N GLU A 3 3.70 1.80 -22.87
CA GLU A 3 3.74 0.54 -22.15
C GLU A 3 2.45 0.46 -21.32
N THR A 4 1.67 -0.59 -21.53
CA THR A 4 0.55 -0.95 -20.68
C THR A 4 1.08 -1.14 -19.27
N LEU A 5 0.77 -0.17 -18.41
CA LEU A 5 1.05 -0.19 -16.98
C LEU A 5 0.56 -1.51 -16.37
N PRO A 6 1.28 -2.14 -15.40
CA PRO A 6 0.74 -3.25 -14.63
C PRO A 6 -0.67 -2.91 -14.14
N SER A 7 -1.65 -3.72 -14.55
CA SER A 7 -3.03 -3.54 -14.11
C SER A 7 -3.10 -3.92 -12.62
N PHE A 8 -3.08 -2.92 -11.74
CA PHE A 8 -3.23 -3.07 -10.28
C PHE A 8 -4.62 -3.60 -9.85
N GLY A 9 -5.35 -4.31 -10.72
CA GLY A 9 -6.73 -4.75 -10.48
C GLY A 9 -7.73 -3.61 -10.31
N LEU A 10 -7.34 -2.36 -10.60
CA LEU A 10 -8.20 -1.20 -10.39
C LEU A 10 -9.26 -1.11 -11.49
N SER A 11 -10.49 -0.78 -11.09
CA SER A 11 -11.59 -0.39 -11.99
C SER A 11 -11.12 0.66 -13.00
N PRO A 12 -11.65 0.69 -14.24
CA PRO A 12 -11.33 1.73 -15.23
C PRO A 12 -11.53 3.16 -14.71
N GLU A 13 -12.44 3.33 -13.75
CA GLU A 13 -12.59 4.56 -12.98
C GLU A 13 -11.66 4.49 -11.75
N ARG A 14 -10.57 5.26 -11.78
CA ARG A 14 -9.58 5.34 -10.68
C ARG A 14 -10.32 5.59 -9.36
N PRO A 15 -10.22 4.70 -8.35
CA PRO A 15 -11.03 4.81 -7.15
C PRO A 15 -10.60 6.00 -6.28
N THR A 16 -11.38 6.36 -5.25
CA THR A 16 -10.91 7.26 -4.18
C THR A 16 -10.10 6.52 -3.14
N GLU A 17 -10.42 5.25 -2.95
CA GLU A 17 -9.82 4.37 -1.96
C GLU A 17 -9.70 2.96 -2.54
N THR A 18 -8.56 2.34 -2.29
CA THR A 18 -8.38 0.90 -2.42
C THR A 18 -7.58 0.38 -1.23
N SER A 19 -7.55 -0.93 -1.06
CA SER A 19 -6.64 -1.58 -0.12
C SER A 19 -5.84 -2.65 -0.84
N VAL A 20 -4.60 -2.84 -0.42
CA VAL A 20 -3.73 -3.91 -0.87
C VAL A 20 -3.29 -4.73 0.32
N THR A 21 -3.36 -6.05 0.15
CA THR A 21 -2.73 -6.97 1.08
C THR A 21 -1.44 -7.50 0.48
N VAL A 22 -0.35 -7.31 1.21
CA VAL A 22 0.98 -7.80 0.86
C VAL A 22 1.27 -9.03 1.71
N LEU A 23 1.56 -10.15 1.05
CA LEU A 23 2.12 -11.34 1.70
C LEU A 23 3.63 -11.34 1.45
N ILE A 24 4.40 -11.28 2.53
CA ILE A 24 5.85 -11.37 2.53
C ILE A 24 6.22 -12.82 2.83
N GLN A 25 6.97 -13.43 1.92
CA GLN A 25 7.53 -14.76 2.07
C GLN A 25 9.01 -14.64 2.40
N GLY A 26 9.35 -15.01 3.63
CA GLY A 26 10.73 -15.19 4.08
C GLY A 26 11.04 -16.67 4.24
N GLN A 27 11.84 -16.98 5.27
CA GLN A 27 12.17 -18.34 5.67
C GLN A 27 12.22 -18.38 7.19
N GLY A 28 11.48 -19.27 7.83
CA GLY A 28 11.45 -19.38 9.28
C GLY A 28 12.71 -20.03 9.86
N SER A 29 12.97 -19.78 11.14
CA SER A 29 14.08 -20.37 11.88
C SER A 29 13.81 -20.32 13.39
N HIS A 30 14.59 -21.08 14.16
CA HIS A 30 14.63 -20.90 15.60
C HIS A 30 15.25 -19.53 15.94
N ALA A 31 14.71 -18.81 16.92
CA ALA A 31 15.17 -17.45 17.24
C ALA A 31 16.66 -17.35 17.65
N SER A 32 17.29 -18.46 18.06
CA SER A 32 18.73 -18.53 18.34
C SER A 32 19.62 -18.71 17.10
N MET A 33 19.03 -18.89 15.92
CA MET A 33 19.75 -19.09 14.65
C MET A 33 19.26 -18.13 13.55
N PRO A 34 19.30 -16.80 13.79
CA PRO A 34 18.78 -15.81 12.84
C PRO A 34 19.56 -15.74 11.52
N GLN A 35 20.81 -16.20 11.49
CA GLN A 35 21.64 -16.25 10.27
C GLN A 35 21.16 -17.29 9.24
N ASN A 36 20.24 -18.18 9.62
CA ASN A 36 19.72 -19.25 8.75
C ASN A 36 18.36 -18.90 8.13
N CYS A 37 17.90 -17.65 8.26
CA CYS A 37 16.59 -17.21 7.78
C CYS A 37 16.61 -15.83 7.13
N ALA A 38 15.56 -15.56 6.35
CA ALA A 38 15.10 -14.22 6.00
C ALA A 38 13.88 -13.90 6.87
N ASP A 39 14.05 -13.06 7.89
CA ASP A 39 13.01 -12.77 8.90
C ASP A 39 11.91 -11.85 8.35
N PRO A 40 10.70 -12.37 8.07
CA PRO A 40 9.63 -11.57 7.48
C PRO A 40 9.01 -10.57 8.47
N VAL A 41 9.18 -10.75 9.80
CA VAL A 41 8.72 -9.78 10.80
C VAL A 41 9.54 -8.49 10.65
N LEU A 42 10.86 -8.63 10.53
CA LEU A 42 11.77 -7.51 10.37
C LEU A 42 11.55 -6.82 9.02
N VAL A 43 11.39 -7.58 7.94
CA VAL A 43 11.05 -7.03 6.62
C VAL A 43 9.74 -6.23 6.67
N ALA A 44 8.71 -6.77 7.33
CA ALA A 44 7.41 -6.09 7.42
C ALA A 44 7.49 -4.77 8.19
N ALA A 45 8.29 -4.72 9.25
CA ALA A 45 8.53 -3.49 10.02
C ALA A 45 9.25 -2.42 9.16
N GLN A 46 10.26 -2.82 8.39
CA GLN A 46 10.99 -1.89 7.51
C GLN A 46 10.10 -1.34 6.40
N ILE A 47 9.31 -2.20 5.75
CA ILE A 47 8.31 -1.79 4.75
C ILE A 47 7.34 -0.77 5.36
N THR A 48 6.83 -1.05 6.56
CA THR A 48 5.89 -0.15 7.24
C THR A 48 6.47 1.25 7.43
N VAL A 49 7.72 1.35 7.89
CA VAL A 49 8.40 2.64 8.04
C VAL A 49 8.62 3.31 6.68
N ALA A 50 9.07 2.55 5.67
CA ALA A 50 9.36 3.09 4.36
C ALA A 50 8.12 3.60 3.62
N LEU A 51 6.98 2.93 3.74
CA LEU A 51 5.72 3.35 3.11
C LEU A 51 5.25 4.75 3.57
N ASN A 52 5.58 5.16 4.79
CA ASN A 52 5.29 6.51 5.28
C ASN A 52 6.03 7.63 4.51
N THR A 53 7.05 7.28 3.73
CA THR A 53 7.79 8.24 2.91
C THR A 53 7.08 8.60 1.60
N ILE A 54 6.12 7.79 1.14
CA ILE A 54 5.48 7.98 -0.17
C ILE A 54 4.84 9.36 -0.25
N VAL A 55 3.92 9.66 0.66
CA VAL A 55 3.19 10.94 0.65
C VAL A 55 4.12 12.14 0.88
N SER A 56 5.16 11.99 1.70
CA SER A 56 6.05 13.10 2.05
C SER A 56 7.18 13.38 1.04
N ARG A 57 7.40 12.48 0.07
CA ARG A 57 8.55 12.54 -0.85
C ARG A 57 8.24 12.25 -2.32
N SER A 58 7.06 11.71 -2.64
CA SER A 58 6.78 11.22 -4.00
C SER A 58 5.59 11.92 -4.69
N VAL A 59 4.69 12.58 -3.95
CA VAL A 59 3.48 13.22 -4.51
C VAL A 59 3.49 14.74 -4.28
N ALA A 60 2.67 15.45 -5.05
CA ALA A 60 2.52 16.90 -4.92
C ALA A 60 1.81 17.29 -3.61
N LEU A 61 2.15 18.46 -3.07
CA LEU A 61 1.67 18.93 -1.76
C LEU A 61 0.22 19.42 -1.76
N ASP A 62 -0.31 19.77 -2.92
CA ASP A 62 -1.66 20.29 -3.15
C ASP A 62 -2.73 19.19 -3.25
N HIS A 63 -2.32 17.94 -3.47
CA HIS A 63 -3.22 16.80 -3.55
C HIS A 63 -3.37 16.07 -2.21
N MET A 64 -4.61 15.71 -1.87
CA MET A 64 -4.90 14.91 -0.67
C MET A 64 -4.61 13.43 -0.93
N ASN A 65 -3.49 12.96 -0.39
CA ASN A 65 -3.03 11.58 -0.50
C ASN A 65 -2.85 10.94 0.88
N VAL A 66 -3.27 9.68 1.02
CA VAL A 66 -3.07 8.88 2.23
C VAL A 66 -2.56 7.50 1.87
N VAL A 67 -1.45 7.10 2.48
CA VAL A 67 -0.98 5.70 2.51
C VAL A 67 -0.91 5.31 3.97
N ASN A 68 -1.67 4.28 4.35
CA ASN A 68 -1.77 3.86 5.74
C ASN A 68 -1.63 2.35 5.88
N VAL A 69 -0.70 1.92 6.72
CA VAL A 69 -0.54 0.51 7.09
C VAL A 69 -1.51 0.21 8.24
N GLY A 70 -2.65 -0.40 7.91
CA GLY A 70 -3.72 -0.70 8.87
C GLY A 70 -3.59 -2.07 9.53
N MET A 71 -2.75 -2.97 9.01
CA MET A 71 -2.60 -4.32 9.53
C MET A 71 -1.17 -4.82 9.34
N ILE A 72 -0.61 -5.43 10.39
CA ILE A 72 0.62 -6.24 10.32
C ILE A 72 0.36 -7.52 11.12
N ARG A 73 0.59 -8.69 10.52
CA ARG A 73 0.44 -9.99 11.17
C ARG A 73 1.62 -10.89 10.82
N ALA A 74 2.32 -11.41 11.82
CA ALA A 74 3.41 -12.36 11.65
C ALA A 74 3.67 -13.12 12.94
N GLY A 75 4.03 -14.40 12.84
CA GLY A 75 4.41 -15.22 13.98
C GLY A 75 3.25 -15.69 14.87
N GLY A 76 3.61 -16.58 15.80
CA GLY A 76 2.69 -17.13 16.81
C GLY A 76 3.38 -17.52 18.12
N ALA A 77 4.71 -17.51 18.16
CA ALA A 77 5.52 -17.79 19.34
C ALA A 77 6.74 -16.84 19.37
N PRO A 78 7.21 -16.42 20.55
CA PRO A 78 8.29 -15.44 20.67
C PRO A 78 9.70 -15.98 20.35
N ASP A 79 9.88 -17.31 20.35
CA ASP A 79 11.14 -18.01 20.12
C ASP A 79 11.26 -18.63 18.72
N VAL A 80 10.30 -18.32 17.84
CA VAL A 80 10.24 -18.80 16.45
C VAL A 80 10.16 -17.62 15.50
N ILE A 81 11.08 -17.56 14.54
CA ILE A 81 11.00 -16.66 13.39
C ILE A 81 10.04 -17.31 12.38
N PRO A 82 8.93 -16.67 12.00
CA PRO A 82 7.94 -17.25 11.10
C PRO A 82 8.41 -17.29 9.65
N ASP A 83 7.76 -18.11 8.83
CA ASP A 83 8.01 -18.17 7.37
C ASP A 83 7.43 -16.97 6.62
N THR A 84 6.37 -16.34 7.15
CA THR A 84 5.62 -15.29 6.44
C THR A 84 5.19 -14.15 7.36
N ALA A 85 4.93 -12.99 6.74
CA ALA A 85 4.26 -11.84 7.34
C ALA A 85 3.22 -11.28 6.36
N ARG A 86 2.12 -10.73 6.87
CA ARG A 86 1.05 -10.14 6.06
C ARG A 86 0.83 -8.69 6.48
N ILE A 87 0.89 -7.77 5.51
CA ILE A 87 0.64 -6.33 5.70
C ILE A 87 -0.63 -5.94 4.95
N GLY A 88 -1.53 -5.21 5.59
CA GLY A 88 -2.67 -4.56 4.94
C GLY A 88 -2.44 -3.05 4.85
N VAL A 89 -2.53 -2.51 3.65
CA VAL A 89 -2.32 -1.09 3.37
C VAL A 89 -3.58 -0.52 2.72
N SER A 90 -4.10 0.60 3.24
CA SER A 90 -5.13 1.40 2.57
C SER A 90 -4.47 2.58 1.86
N VAL A 91 -4.85 2.80 0.61
CA VAL A 91 -4.40 3.93 -0.21
C VAL A 91 -5.62 4.77 -0.57
N ARG A 92 -5.53 6.09 -0.35
CA ARG A 92 -6.57 7.05 -0.75
C ARG A 92 -5.96 8.21 -1.53
N THR A 93 -6.64 8.60 -2.60
CA THR A 93 -6.38 9.85 -3.31
C THR A 93 -7.60 10.30 -4.09
N VAL A 94 -7.73 11.61 -4.28
CA VAL A 94 -8.74 12.22 -5.15
C VAL A 94 -8.13 12.69 -6.48
N ALA A 95 -6.80 12.70 -6.57
CA ALA A 95 -6.07 13.11 -7.77
C ALA A 95 -5.79 11.87 -8.63
N GLY A 96 -6.35 11.87 -9.84
CA GLY A 96 -6.19 10.75 -10.76
C GLY A 96 -4.72 10.45 -11.05
N GLU A 97 -3.89 11.46 -11.31
CA GLU A 97 -2.47 11.30 -11.64
C GLU A 97 -1.62 10.67 -10.53
N ASP A 98 -1.99 10.86 -9.26
CA ASP A 98 -1.21 10.34 -8.14
C ASP A 98 -1.35 8.83 -7.98
N TRP A 99 -2.39 8.21 -8.52
CA TRP A 99 -2.61 6.76 -8.42
C TRP A 99 -1.44 5.93 -8.94
N GLU A 100 -0.87 6.33 -10.07
CA GLU A 100 0.27 5.64 -10.66
C GLU A 100 1.48 5.76 -9.74
N VAL A 101 1.76 6.97 -9.25
CA VAL A 101 2.87 7.22 -8.33
C VAL A 101 2.72 6.43 -7.04
N LEU A 102 1.54 6.46 -6.42
CA LEU A 102 1.26 5.74 -5.18
C LEU A 102 1.40 4.23 -5.37
N GLY A 103 0.84 3.68 -6.45
CA GLY A 103 0.92 2.26 -6.78
C GLY A 103 2.36 1.80 -7.02
N TYR A 104 3.07 2.45 -7.95
CA TYR A 104 4.46 2.09 -8.26
C TYR A 104 5.37 2.23 -7.05
N ARG A 105 5.31 3.36 -6.34
CA ARG A 105 6.20 3.59 -5.18
C ARG A 105 5.92 2.61 -4.05
N ALA A 106 4.67 2.24 -3.81
CA ALA A 106 4.33 1.22 -2.81
C ALA A 106 4.87 -0.16 -3.22
N THR A 107 4.72 -0.55 -4.48
CA THR A 107 5.25 -1.81 -5.00
C THR A 107 6.78 -1.85 -4.93
N ASP A 108 7.46 -0.82 -5.46
CA ASP A 108 8.92 -0.71 -5.45
C ASP A 108 9.47 -0.83 -4.02
N ILE A 109 8.93 -0.05 -3.08
CA ILE A 109 9.38 -0.08 -1.68
C ILE A 109 9.25 -1.49 -1.09
N VAL A 110 8.13 -2.16 -1.35
CA VAL A 110 7.89 -3.51 -0.82
C VAL A 110 8.85 -4.51 -1.44
N GLU A 111 8.97 -4.52 -2.77
CA GLU A 111 9.81 -5.48 -3.50
C GLU A 111 11.29 -5.26 -3.21
N ASP A 112 11.78 -4.02 -3.26
CA ASP A 112 13.18 -3.68 -2.99
C ASP A 112 13.54 -3.98 -1.54
N THR A 113 12.65 -3.68 -0.59
CA THR A 113 12.90 -4.04 0.81
C THR A 113 12.94 -5.55 0.96
N CYS A 114 12.00 -6.30 0.37
CA CYS A 114 12.05 -7.77 0.42
C CYS A 114 13.36 -8.31 -0.17
N ALA A 115 13.76 -7.83 -1.35
CA ALA A 115 14.99 -8.24 -2.02
C ALA A 115 16.25 -7.96 -1.17
N ALA A 116 16.31 -6.79 -0.51
CA ALA A 116 17.42 -6.42 0.36
C ALA A 116 17.61 -7.37 1.56
N TYR A 117 16.55 -8.06 1.98
CA TYR A 117 16.55 -9.01 3.10
C TYR A 117 16.44 -10.48 2.65
N GLY A 118 16.48 -10.77 1.35
CA GLY A 118 16.36 -12.14 0.82
C GLY A 118 14.95 -12.73 0.94
N ALA A 119 13.93 -11.89 1.02
CA ALA A 119 12.51 -12.25 1.02
C ALA A 119 11.86 -11.93 -0.33
N THR A 120 10.61 -12.34 -0.51
CA THR A 120 9.77 -11.99 -1.67
C THR A 120 8.40 -11.51 -1.22
N ALA A 121 7.68 -10.81 -2.08
CA ALA A 121 6.33 -10.32 -1.79
C ALA A 121 5.34 -10.67 -2.91
N THR A 122 4.09 -10.88 -2.53
CA THR A 122 2.95 -10.97 -3.45
C THR A 122 1.86 -10.01 -3.03
N PHE A 123 1.14 -9.43 -4.00
CA PHE A 123 0.16 -8.37 -3.78
C PHE A 123 -1.25 -8.84 -4.15
N GLU A 124 -2.21 -8.58 -3.27
CA GLU A 124 -3.63 -8.80 -3.49
C GLU A 124 -4.34 -7.44 -3.37
N TRP A 125 -4.66 -6.83 -4.51
CA TRP A 125 -5.39 -5.56 -4.57
C TRP A 125 -6.90 -5.80 -4.48
N ALA A 126 -7.57 -5.01 -3.65
CA ALA A 126 -9.02 -5.00 -3.56
C ALA A 126 -9.62 -4.02 -4.58
N ASP A 127 -10.83 -4.31 -5.03
CA ASP A 127 -11.61 -3.35 -5.80
C ASP A 127 -11.84 -2.09 -4.94
N GLY A 128 -11.55 -0.93 -5.53
CA GLY A 128 -11.81 0.36 -4.92
C GLY A 128 -13.19 0.90 -5.28
N TYR A 129 -13.57 2.01 -4.65
CA TYR A 129 -14.82 2.73 -4.94
C TYR A 129 -14.53 4.07 -5.64
N PRO A 130 -15.34 4.51 -6.61
CA PRO A 130 -15.07 5.72 -7.39
C PRO A 130 -15.15 7.00 -6.55
N VAL A 131 -14.61 8.09 -7.10
CA VAL A 131 -14.77 9.44 -6.54
C VAL A 131 -16.22 9.88 -6.63
N ILE A 132 -16.77 10.29 -5.49
CA ILE A 132 -18.08 10.94 -5.44
C ILE A 132 -17.88 12.41 -5.78
N VAL A 133 -18.35 12.81 -6.95
CA VAL A 133 -18.39 14.20 -7.40
C VAL A 133 -19.85 14.65 -7.36
N ASN A 134 -20.12 15.72 -6.60
CA ASN A 134 -21.45 16.32 -6.59
C ASN A 134 -21.70 17.04 -7.91
N ASP A 135 -22.96 17.04 -8.34
CA ASP A 135 -23.39 17.88 -9.46
C ASP A 135 -23.31 19.37 -9.05
N ASP A 136 -22.65 20.18 -9.87
CA ASP A 136 -22.38 21.58 -9.56
C ASP A 136 -23.66 22.41 -9.41
N ASP A 137 -24.67 22.15 -10.24
CA ASP A 137 -25.94 22.89 -10.20
C ASP A 137 -26.70 22.56 -8.92
N VAL A 138 -26.76 21.28 -8.54
CA VAL A 138 -27.43 20.84 -7.31
C VAL A 138 -26.68 21.35 -6.06
N ALA A 139 -25.35 21.33 -6.09
CA ALA A 139 -24.53 21.87 -5.01
C ALA A 139 -24.78 23.38 -4.81
N GLN A 140 -24.88 24.14 -5.90
CA GLN A 140 -25.16 25.57 -5.86
C GLN A 140 -26.56 25.86 -5.30
N ILE A 141 -27.59 25.10 -5.69
CA ILE A 141 -28.94 25.23 -5.13
C ILE A 141 -28.92 25.04 -3.60
N GLY A 142 -28.17 24.04 -3.12
CA GLY A 142 -28.03 23.78 -1.69
C GLY A 142 -27.33 24.93 -0.95
N TYR A 143 -26.31 25.53 -1.56
CA TYR A 143 -25.61 26.68 -1.00
C TYR A 143 -26.52 27.90 -0.91
N ASP A 144 -27.21 28.25 -1.99
CA ASP A 144 -28.08 29.43 -2.07
C ASP A 144 -29.26 29.35 -1.07
N ALA A 145 -29.74 28.15 -0.76
CA ALA A 145 -30.81 27.94 0.23
C ALA A 145 -30.36 28.09 1.69
N ALA A 146 -29.04 28.06 1.96
CA ALA A 146 -28.47 28.11 3.30
C ALA A 146 -28.03 29.53 3.73
N VAL A 147 -27.95 30.47 2.79
CA VAL A 147 -27.59 31.88 3.00
C VAL A 147 -28.85 32.74 3.13
#